data_AF-A0A495EQ07-F1
#
_entry.id   AF-A0A495EQ07-F1
#
_cell.length_a   1.000
_cell.length_b   1.000
_cell.length_c   1.000
_cell.angle_alpha   90.00
_cell.angle_beta   90.00
_cell.angle_gamma   90.00
#
_symmetry.space_group_name_H-M   'P 1'
#
loop_
_entity.id
_entity.type
_entity.pdbx_description
1 polymer ?
#
loop_
_entity_poly.entity_id
_entity_poly.type
_entity_poly.pdbx_seq_one_letter_code
_entity_poly.pdbx_strand_id
1 'polypeptide(L)'
;MLAADPVMANLPAGLVKTNKKDTPAHYETPVFGSGGSFGASVVVTFTSAASLPDIYKMIGDNAVRNGWVGTAVGSINMTDRWAKTYPEGSVSVLLPTCKDPSATTSTRSCTLDGGI
;
A
#
# COMPACT_ATOMS: atom_id res chain seq x y z
N MET A 1 -5.93 12.85 -2.61
CA MET A 1 -6.97 11.84 -2.32
C MET A 1 -6.43 10.60 -1.64
N LEU A 2 -5.38 9.97 -2.18
CA LEU A 2 -4.80 8.73 -1.67
C LEU A 2 -4.46 8.70 -0.17
N ALA A 3 -3.80 9.75 0.37
CA ALA A 3 -3.43 9.80 1.79
C ALA A 3 -4.61 9.86 2.77
N ALA A 4 -5.77 10.31 2.28
CA ALA A 4 -7.03 10.36 3.01
C ALA A 4 -7.94 9.17 2.67
N ASP A 5 -7.54 8.29 1.75
CA ASP A 5 -8.31 7.09 1.42
C ASP A 5 -8.40 6.20 2.67
N PRO A 6 -9.59 5.69 3.04
CA PRO A 6 -9.73 4.90 4.25
C PRO A 6 -8.85 3.64 4.26
N VAL A 7 -8.47 3.11 3.08
CA VAL A 7 -7.52 1.97 3.01
C VAL A 7 -6.15 2.31 3.59
N MET A 8 -5.74 3.58 3.50
CA MET A 8 -4.46 4.11 4.02
C MET A 8 -4.60 4.78 5.38
N ALA A 9 -5.78 5.33 5.68
CA ALA A 9 -6.04 6.00 6.94
C ALA A 9 -6.31 5.02 8.08
N ASN A 10 -7.06 3.95 7.80
CA ASN A 10 -7.57 2.99 8.78
C ASN A 10 -7.07 1.58 8.45
N LEU A 11 -6.01 1.16 9.16
CA LEU A 11 -5.57 -0.22 9.08
C LEU A 11 -6.59 -1.15 9.75
N PRO A 12 -6.82 -2.35 9.18
CA PRO A 12 -7.58 -3.42 9.83
C PRO A 12 -7.11 -3.71 11.26
N ALA A 13 -8.04 -4.17 12.10
CA ALA A 13 -7.70 -4.65 13.44
C ALA A 13 -6.63 -5.76 13.37
N GLY A 14 -5.64 -5.70 14.25
CA GLY A 14 -4.49 -6.63 14.23
C GLY A 14 -3.32 -6.18 13.35
N LEU A 15 -3.45 -5.08 12.60
CA LEU A 15 -2.36 -4.40 11.90
C LEU A 15 -2.01 -3.10 12.64
N VAL A 16 -0.90 -3.09 13.38
CA VAL A 16 -0.49 -1.95 14.21
C VAL A 16 0.39 -1.01 13.39
N LYS A 17 -0.13 0.17 13.05
CA LYS A 17 0.63 1.21 12.35
C LYS A 17 1.85 1.64 13.17
N THR A 18 3.03 1.58 12.57
CA THR A 18 4.29 2.05 13.17
C THR A 18 4.78 3.34 12.53
N ASN A 19 4.53 3.53 11.24
CA ASN A 19 4.93 4.74 10.51
C ASN A 19 3.98 5.07 9.35
N LYS A 20 3.95 6.33 8.93
CA LYS A 20 3.35 6.77 7.66
C LYS A 20 4.22 7.84 7.03
N LYS A 21 4.50 7.67 5.74
CA LYS A 21 5.22 8.65 4.92
C LYS A 21 4.34 9.03 3.74
N ASP A 22 4.05 10.32 3.62
CA ASP A 22 3.36 10.89 2.48
C ASP A 22 4.40 11.60 1.60
N THR A 23 4.47 11.21 0.34
CA THR A 23 5.34 11.84 -0.67
C THR A 23 4.44 12.56 -1.67
N PRO A 24 4.40 13.90 -1.67
CA PRO A 24 3.60 14.64 -2.64
C PRO A 24 4.15 14.44 -4.05
N ALA A 25 3.26 14.59 -5.04
CA ALA A 25 3.67 14.68 -6.43
C ALA A 25 4.63 15.86 -6.58
N HIS A 26 5.76 15.65 -7.24
CA HIS A 26 6.73 16.69 -7.47
C HIS A 26 7.31 16.54 -8.87
N TYR A 27 7.63 17.70 -9.44
CA TYR A 27 8.33 17.80 -10.70
C TYR A 27 9.81 17.99 -10.39
N GLU A 28 10.65 17.02 -10.74
CA GLU A 28 12.09 17.23 -10.69
C GLU A 28 12.52 17.97 -11.95
N THR A 29 13.01 19.21 -11.78
CA THR A 29 13.58 19.99 -12.89
C THR A 29 15.02 19.55 -13.08
N PRO A 30 15.38 18.86 -14.17
CA PRO A 30 16.75 18.39 -14.35
C PRO A 30 17.66 19.54 -14.78
N VAL A 31 18.92 19.51 -14.33
CA VAL A 31 19.95 20.46 -14.79
C VAL A 31 20.41 20.13 -16.22
N PHE A 32 20.33 18.86 -16.63
CA PHE A 32 20.46 18.39 -18.02
C PHE A 32 19.62 17.10 -18.20
N GLY A 33 18.55 17.11 -19.00
CA GLY A 33 17.70 15.94 -19.29
C GLY A 33 16.20 16.25 -19.42
N SER A 34 15.38 15.25 -19.76
CA SER A 34 13.91 15.36 -19.71
C SER A 34 13.43 15.14 -18.27
N GLY A 35 12.79 16.14 -17.68
CA GLY A 35 12.27 16.06 -16.31
C GLY A 35 11.19 14.99 -16.18
N GLY A 36 11.21 14.25 -15.08
CA GLY A 36 10.18 13.27 -14.73
C GLY A 36 9.18 13.89 -13.77
N SER A 37 7.89 13.65 -14.01
CA SER A 37 6.87 13.88 -12.99
C SER A 37 6.77 12.62 -12.13
N PHE A 38 7.04 12.75 -10.84
CA PHE A 38 6.77 11.69 -9.87
C PHE A 38 5.38 11.89 -9.29
N GLY A 39 4.53 10.87 -9.40
CA GLY A 39 3.19 10.89 -8.83
C GLY A 39 3.21 10.87 -7.29
N ALA A 40 2.08 11.22 -6.68
CA ALA A 40 1.96 11.22 -5.24
C ALA A 40 1.96 9.77 -4.72
N SER A 41 2.68 9.51 -3.63
CA SER A 41 2.69 8.19 -2.98
C SER A 41 2.51 8.28 -1.47
N VAL A 42 1.99 7.21 -0.89
CA VAL A 42 1.74 7.05 0.54
C VAL A 42 2.26 5.68 0.94
N VAL A 43 3.13 5.65 1.94
CA VAL A 43 3.67 4.41 2.49
C VAL A 43 3.27 4.31 3.94
N VAL A 44 2.54 3.26 4.30
CA VAL A 44 2.18 2.96 5.69
C VAL A 44 2.97 1.76 6.15
N THR A 45 3.82 1.92 7.15
CA THR A 45 4.51 0.80 7.81
C THR A 45 3.68 0.33 8.99
N PHE A 46 3.54 -0.99 9.13
CA PHE A 46 2.80 -1.60 10.23
C PHE A 46 3.42 -2.93 10.65
N THR A 47 3.07 -3.36 11.86
CA THR A 47 3.45 -4.65 12.42
C THR A 47 2.23 -5.51 12.69
N SER A 48 2.36 -6.83 12.53
CA SER A 48 1.29 -7.77 12.86
C SER A 48 1.83 -9.12 13.34
N ALA A 49 1.12 -9.75 14.28
CA ALA A 49 1.35 -11.13 14.67
C ALA A 49 0.63 -12.14 13.77
N ALA A 50 -0.25 -11.68 12.87
CA ALA A 50 -1.00 -12.52 11.95
C ALA A 50 -0.08 -13.20 10.91
N SER A 51 -0.57 -14.29 10.32
CA SER A 51 0.12 -14.97 9.22
C SER A 51 0.14 -14.10 7.96
N LEU A 52 1.07 -14.32 7.03
CA LEU A 52 1.08 -13.60 5.75
C LEU A 52 -0.26 -13.73 5.00
N PRO A 53 -0.85 -14.93 4.84
CA PRO A 53 -2.19 -15.07 4.24
C PRO A 53 -3.25 -14.20 4.92
N ASP A 54 -3.28 -14.15 6.24
CA ASP A 54 -4.26 -13.35 6.98
C ASP A 54 -4.05 -11.85 6.78
N ILE A 55 -2.79 -11.39 6.74
CA ILE A 55 -2.46 -9.98 6.47
C ILE A 55 -2.96 -9.57 5.09
N TYR A 56 -2.65 -10.34 4.05
CA TYR A 56 -3.11 -10.05 2.69
C TYR A 56 -4.62 -10.10 2.57
N LYS A 57 -5.28 -11.04 3.25
CA LYS A 57 -6.74 -11.10 3.32
C LYS A 57 -7.35 -9.88 4.02
N MET A 58 -6.84 -9.50 5.18
CA MET A 58 -7.32 -8.32 5.92
C MET A 58 -7.17 -7.03 5.11
N ILE A 59 -6.04 -6.87 4.41
CA ILE A 59 -5.81 -5.72 3.53
C ILE A 59 -6.75 -5.78 2.32
N GLY A 60 -6.91 -6.94 1.69
CA GLY A 60 -7.80 -7.13 0.56
C GLY A 60 -9.26 -6.84 0.88
N ASP A 61 -9.76 -7.37 2.01
CA ASP A 61 -11.12 -7.13 2.48
C ASP A 61 -11.36 -5.62 2.75
N ASN A 62 -10.36 -4.93 3.32
CA ASN A 62 -10.43 -3.50 3.54
C ASN A 62 -10.35 -2.71 2.22
N ALA A 63 -9.51 -3.13 1.29
CA ALA A 63 -9.37 -2.50 -0.02
C ALA A 63 -10.70 -2.58 -0.80
N VAL A 64 -11.28 -3.78 -0.90
CA VAL A 64 -12.56 -4.03 -1.58
C VAL A 64 -13.68 -3.22 -0.94
N ARG A 65 -13.77 -3.19 0.40
CA ARG A 65 -14.76 -2.37 1.13
C ARG A 65 -14.67 -0.89 0.79
N ASN A 66 -13.48 -0.39 0.45
CA ASN A 66 -13.23 1.00 0.09
C ASN A 66 -13.17 1.26 -1.42
N GLY A 67 -13.68 0.31 -2.23
CA GLY A 67 -13.84 0.47 -3.67
C GLY A 67 -12.58 0.21 -4.49
N TRP A 68 -11.58 -0.44 -3.92
CA TRP A 68 -10.40 -0.90 -4.66
C TRP A 68 -10.67 -2.26 -5.31
N VAL A 69 -10.15 -2.46 -6.51
CA VAL A 69 -10.35 -3.68 -7.31
C VAL A 69 -9.05 -4.46 -7.41
N GLY A 70 -9.06 -5.76 -7.15
CA GLY A 70 -7.88 -6.61 -7.29
C GLY A 70 -7.42 -6.72 -8.74
N THR A 71 -6.13 -6.48 -9.00
CA THR A 71 -5.55 -6.46 -10.36
C THR A 71 -4.49 -7.52 -10.60
N ALA A 72 -3.86 -8.05 -9.55
CA ALA A 72 -2.84 -9.09 -9.68
C ALA A 72 -2.89 -10.06 -8.50
N VAL A 73 -2.33 -11.26 -8.72
CA VAL A 73 -2.14 -12.31 -7.72
C VAL A 73 -0.64 -12.51 -7.54
N GLY A 74 -0.18 -12.48 -6.29
CA GLY A 74 1.22 -12.58 -5.93
C GLY A 74 1.72 -14.01 -5.76
N SER A 75 2.98 -14.14 -5.32
CA SER A 75 3.69 -15.41 -5.13
C SER A 75 3.08 -16.33 -4.06
N ILE A 76 2.18 -15.82 -3.22
CA ILE A 76 1.44 -16.59 -2.20
C ILE A 76 0.04 -17.02 -2.66
N ASN A 77 -0.24 -16.95 -3.97
CA ASN A 77 -1.55 -17.27 -4.56
C ASN A 77 -2.72 -16.47 -3.97
N MET A 78 -2.45 -15.23 -3.57
CA MET A 78 -3.45 -14.26 -3.10
C MET A 78 -3.32 -12.96 -3.86
N THR A 79 -4.40 -12.19 -3.94
CA THR A 79 -4.36 -10.83 -4.48
C THR A 79 -3.35 -10.01 -3.70
N ASP A 80 -2.36 -9.45 -4.41
CA ASP A 80 -1.29 -8.63 -3.84
C ASP A 80 -1.26 -7.22 -4.42
N ARG A 81 -2.15 -6.92 -5.35
CA ARG A 81 -2.27 -5.60 -5.96
C ARG A 81 -3.72 -5.23 -6.17
N TRP A 82 -4.06 -4.01 -5.81
CA TRP A 82 -5.37 -3.43 -6.08
C TRP A 82 -5.21 -2.09 -6.79
N ALA A 83 -6.21 -1.71 -7.58
CA ALA A 83 -6.28 -0.40 -8.21
C ALA A 83 -7.59 0.30 -7.87
N LYS A 84 -7.55 1.63 -7.84
CA LYS A 84 -8.72 2.48 -7.69
C LYS A 84 -8.60 3.70 -8.59
N THR A 85 -9.64 3.94 -9.38
CA THR A 85 -9.76 5.16 -10.18
C THR A 85 -10.53 6.19 -9.36
N TYR A 86 -9.91 7.34 -9.14
CA TYR A 86 -10.55 8.46 -8.44
C TYR A 86 -11.41 9.30 -9.41
N PRO A 87 -12.37 10.10 -8.92
CA PRO A 87 -13.27 10.90 -9.76
C PRO A 87 -12.58 11.85 -10.75
N GLU A 88 -11.38 12.32 -10.42
CA GLU A 88 -10.51 13.14 -11.28
C GLU A 88 -9.83 12.36 -12.41
N GLY A 89 -10.02 11.04 -12.48
CA GLY A 89 -9.47 10.16 -13.51
C GLY A 89 -8.09 9.57 -13.17
N SER A 90 -7.44 9.98 -12.08
CA SER A 90 -6.18 9.39 -11.64
C SER A 90 -6.39 7.97 -11.12
N VAL A 91 -5.53 7.04 -11.54
CA VAL A 91 -5.53 5.66 -11.07
C VAL A 91 -4.46 5.52 -10.00
N SER A 92 -4.84 4.99 -8.84
CA SER A 92 -3.87 4.54 -7.85
C SER A 92 -3.73 3.04 -7.83
N VAL A 93 -2.53 2.59 -7.46
CA VAL A 93 -2.19 1.20 -7.19
C VAL A 93 -1.83 1.05 -5.72
N LEU A 94 -2.32 -0.04 -5.11
CA LEU A 94 -2.05 -0.47 -3.75
C LEU A 94 -1.23 -1.76 -3.77
N LEU A 95 -0.13 -1.80 -3.00
CA LEU A 95 0.80 -2.92 -2.93
C LEU A 95 1.25 -3.14 -1.46
N PRO A 96 0.77 -4.18 -0.77
CA PRO A 96 1.35 -4.63 0.47
C PRO A 96 2.63 -5.44 0.23
N THR A 97 3.67 -5.12 1.01
CA THR A 97 4.93 -5.87 1.06
C THR A 97 5.26 -6.21 2.50
N CYS A 98 5.34 -7.49 2.82
CA CYS A 98 5.76 -7.94 4.15
C CYS A 98 7.17 -8.50 4.11
N LYS A 99 8.05 -8.01 4.99
CA LYS A 99 9.33 -8.66 5.27
C LYS A 99 9.09 -9.61 6.44
N ASP A 100 9.50 -10.86 6.29
CA ASP A 100 9.58 -11.81 7.39
C ASP A 100 11.03 -11.82 7.90
N PRO A 101 11.37 -11.06 8.96
CA PRO A 101 12.71 -11.09 9.54
C PRO A 101 12.88 -12.39 10.32
N SER A 102 13.09 -13.51 9.63
CA SER A 102 13.38 -14.83 10.18
C SER A 102 12.27 -15.46 11.05
N ALA A 103 12.14 -16.79 10.94
CA ALA A 103 11.08 -17.61 11.56
C ALA A 103 10.99 -17.56 13.10
N THR A 104 11.90 -16.85 13.77
CA THR A 104 11.94 -16.67 15.23
C THR A 104 11.15 -15.47 15.74
N THR A 105 10.67 -14.57 14.87
CA THR A 105 9.98 -13.36 15.30
C THR A 105 8.47 -13.55 15.18
N SER A 106 7.75 -13.55 16.32
CA SER A 106 6.27 -13.66 16.34
C SER A 106 5.55 -12.43 15.77
N THR A 107 6.28 -11.44 15.26
CA THR A 107 5.75 -10.18 14.74
C THR A 107 6.44 -9.84 13.43
N ARG A 108 5.63 -9.64 12.39
CA ARG A 108 6.07 -9.29 11.03
C ARG A 108 6.01 -7.79 10.83
N SER A 109 6.96 -7.26 10.07
CA SER A 109 6.97 -5.86 9.65
C SER A 109 6.59 -5.77 8.17
N CYS A 110 5.58 -4.99 7.87
CA CYS A 110 5.04 -4.83 6.54
C CYS A 110 4.92 -3.36 6.15
N THR A 111 4.89 -3.10 4.85
CA THR A 111 4.53 -1.83 4.25
C THR A 111 3.28 -2.00 3.40
N LEU A 112 2.44 -0.97 3.39
CA LEU A 112 1.34 -0.81 2.46
C LEU A 112 1.66 0.43 1.63
N ASP A 113 1.99 0.21 0.37
CA ASP A 113 2.42 1.23 -0.57
C ASP A 113 1.25 1.60 -1.47
N GLY A 114 0.95 2.89 -1.57
CA GLY A 114 0.00 3.43 -2.53
C GLY A 114 0.70 4.46 -3.40
N GLY A 115 0.47 4.41 -4.71
CA GLY A 115 0.96 5.43 -5.64
C GLY A 115 -0.10 5.80 -6.67
N ILE A 116 -0.04 7.05 -7.13
CA ILE A 116 -0.72 7.57 -8.33
C ILE A 116 0.28 7.64 -9.47
#